data_AF-A0AAJ0BMV1-F1
#
_entry.id   AF-A0AAJ0BMV1-F1
#
_cell.length_a   1.000
_cell.length_b   1.000
_cell.length_c   1.000
_cell.angle_alpha   90.00
_cell.angle_beta   90.00
_cell.angle_gamma   90.00
#
_symmetry.space_group_name_H-M   'P 1'
#
loop_
_entity.id
_entity.type
_entity.pdbx_description
1 polymer ?
#
loop_
_entity_poly.entity_id
_entity_poly.type
_entity_poly.pdbx_seq_one_letter_code
_entity_poly.pdbx_strand_id
1 'polypeptide(L)'
;MPKPSRKPENPISVAVSSWLTTLPESDQKLNTQELVSLAPKRWVVYPPMLLLPSGSFTSGPWPSLLASLPSEHTARLWTALLAAVSTKTVVLTHLAVNEGIPLHLQPPEPEAITAEKENILRSPSSLRLLHGDFGPSVAENPVPSQADLDAALWVSTRQNGLTQVWAPRWTMFSRGNVKEKARLLEQFPPSPSDKSKWAVDLYAGIGYFVFSYARLGLRVLCWELNPWSVEGLVRGARANGFSVRVVTDLLSSPNGFAEWDEQIIVFLQDNAHAAPTVQSVRAAGVKLEVVHVNCGFLPSSSGSWRAAWEIQRGSGHDGWLHLHENVGVADIERRRGEIQGLVDRWCDGPTGEARVEHVERVKTFAPGVWHCVFDVYAGGKKPPS
;
A
#
# COMPACT_ATOMS: atom_id res chain seq x y z
N MET A 1 -35.37 -3.68 36.83
CA MET A 1 -34.09 -3.92 36.11
C MET A 1 -34.31 -3.63 34.63
N PRO A 2 -33.51 -2.75 33.98
CA PRO A 2 -33.58 -2.60 32.54
C PRO A 2 -33.16 -3.92 31.88
N LYS A 3 -33.97 -4.44 30.94
CA LYS A 3 -33.60 -5.61 30.13
C LYS A 3 -32.29 -5.30 29.39
N PRO A 4 -31.31 -6.22 29.37
CA PRO A 4 -30.12 -6.02 28.55
C PRO A 4 -30.55 -5.86 27.09
N SER A 5 -30.15 -4.76 26.45
CA SER A 5 -30.44 -4.55 25.03
C SER A 5 -29.82 -5.72 24.24
N ARG A 6 -30.64 -6.42 23.45
CA ARG A 6 -30.14 -7.47 22.54
C ARG A 6 -29.01 -6.87 21.70
N LYS A 7 -27.85 -7.54 21.67
CA LYS A 7 -26.75 -7.12 20.78
C LYS A 7 -27.31 -7.05 19.36
N PRO A 8 -27.04 -5.97 18.61
CA PRO A 8 -27.49 -5.88 17.23
C PRO A 8 -26.95 -7.09 16.47
N GLU A 9 -27.85 -7.79 15.77
CA GLU A 9 -27.49 -8.97 15.00
C GLU A 9 -26.54 -8.58 13.86
N ASN A 10 -25.65 -9.50 13.51
CA ASN A 10 -24.66 -9.26 12.48
C ASN A 10 -25.36 -9.18 11.10
N PRO A 11 -25.25 -8.06 10.35
CA PRO A 11 -26.02 -7.83 9.12
C PRO A 11 -25.74 -8.88 8.04
N ILE A 12 -24.50 -9.33 7.88
CA ILE A 12 -24.16 -10.43 6.96
C ILE A 12 -24.87 -11.72 7.37
N SER A 13 -24.91 -12.01 8.67
CA SER A 13 -25.58 -13.22 9.17
C SER A 13 -27.09 -13.18 8.93
N VAL A 14 -27.72 -12.02 9.15
CA VAL A 14 -29.16 -11.81 8.86
C VAL A 14 -29.43 -11.97 7.36
N ALA A 15 -28.59 -11.37 6.51
CA ALA A 15 -28.72 -11.47 5.06
C ALA A 15 -28.56 -12.92 4.57
N VAL A 16 -27.57 -13.66 5.08
CA VAL A 16 -27.39 -15.09 4.78
C VAL A 16 -28.60 -15.90 5.23
N SER A 17 -29.08 -15.70 6.46
CA SER A 17 -30.26 -16.40 6.98
C SER A 17 -31.49 -16.15 6.10
N SER A 18 -31.74 -14.89 5.71
CA SER A 18 -32.86 -14.54 4.84
C SER A 18 -32.70 -15.07 3.42
N TRP A 19 -31.47 -15.18 2.90
CA TRP A 19 -31.22 -15.75 1.57
C TRP A 19 -31.45 -17.27 1.57
N LEU A 20 -31.03 -17.98 2.62
CA LEU A 20 -31.21 -19.43 2.74
C LEU A 20 -32.68 -19.84 2.69
N THR A 21 -33.61 -19.00 3.19
CA THR A 21 -35.07 -19.29 3.10
C THR A 21 -35.65 -19.14 1.70
N THR A 22 -34.87 -18.60 0.74
CA THR A 22 -35.27 -18.43 -0.67
C THR A 22 -34.77 -19.55 -1.58
N LEU A 23 -34.01 -20.51 -1.06
CA LEU A 23 -33.48 -21.64 -1.82
C LEU A 23 -34.58 -22.70 -2.06
N PRO A 24 -34.57 -23.42 -3.21
CA PRO A 24 -35.55 -24.47 -3.52
C PRO A 24 -35.57 -25.60 -2.48
N GLU A 25 -36.74 -26.24 -2.31
CA GLU A 25 -36.94 -27.27 -1.28
C GLU A 25 -36.06 -28.52 -1.43
N SER A 26 -35.56 -28.80 -2.64
CA SER A 26 -34.64 -29.91 -2.91
C SER A 26 -33.29 -29.80 -2.18
N ASP A 27 -32.94 -28.60 -1.68
CA ASP A 27 -31.71 -28.31 -0.93
C ASP A 27 -31.93 -28.29 0.61
N GLN A 28 -33.14 -28.63 1.11
CA GLN A 28 -33.52 -28.55 2.54
C GLN A 28 -32.77 -29.49 3.50
N LYS A 29 -31.84 -30.33 3.04
CA LYS A 29 -30.91 -31.06 3.93
C LYS A 29 -29.75 -30.18 4.44
N LEU A 30 -29.66 -28.93 3.99
CA LEU A 30 -28.64 -28.00 4.44
C LEU A 30 -28.85 -27.62 5.91
N ASN A 31 -27.80 -27.80 6.71
CA ASN A 31 -27.74 -27.24 8.06
C ASN A 31 -27.60 -25.71 7.97
N THR A 32 -28.73 -25.00 7.91
CA THR A 32 -28.76 -23.54 7.76
C THR A 32 -28.10 -22.82 8.94
N GLN A 33 -28.20 -23.37 10.14
CA GLN A 33 -27.53 -22.83 11.32
C GLN A 33 -26.00 -22.89 11.20
N GLU A 34 -25.47 -24.00 10.68
CA GLU A 34 -24.04 -24.15 10.39
C GLU A 34 -23.56 -23.14 9.35
N LEU A 35 -24.25 -23.01 8.20
CA LEU A 35 -23.89 -22.04 7.16
C LEU A 35 -23.85 -20.60 7.68
N VAL A 36 -24.86 -20.20 8.46
CA VAL A 36 -24.92 -18.87 9.07
C VAL A 36 -23.80 -18.69 10.10
N SER A 37 -23.44 -19.73 10.86
CA SER A 37 -22.34 -19.66 11.83
C SER A 37 -20.98 -19.45 11.14
N LEU A 38 -20.78 -20.07 9.97
CA LEU A 38 -19.56 -19.99 9.16
C LEU A 38 -19.49 -18.74 8.28
N ALA A 39 -20.59 -17.99 8.12
CA ALA A 39 -20.60 -16.75 7.38
C ALA A 39 -19.66 -15.69 8.02
N PRO A 40 -19.00 -14.85 7.21
CA PRO A 40 -18.02 -13.89 7.71
C PRO A 40 -18.65 -12.89 8.69
N LYS A 41 -18.04 -12.77 9.87
CA LYS A 41 -18.53 -11.88 10.95
C LYS A 41 -17.86 -10.50 10.97
N ARG A 42 -16.78 -10.35 10.21
CA ARG A 42 -16.00 -9.11 10.07
C ARG A 42 -15.90 -8.76 8.61
N TRP A 43 -15.79 -7.47 8.32
CA TRP A 43 -15.59 -6.94 6.98
C TRP A 43 -14.93 -5.57 7.05
N VAL A 44 -14.56 -5.04 5.90
CA VAL A 44 -14.04 -3.69 5.72
C VAL A 44 -14.81 -3.05 4.59
N VAL A 45 -15.15 -1.77 4.75
CA VAL A 45 -15.75 -0.98 3.68
C VAL A 45 -14.70 -0.03 3.12
N TYR A 46 -14.46 -0.14 1.82
CA TYR A 46 -13.70 0.81 1.03
C TYR A 46 -14.62 1.27 -0.11
N PRO A 47 -15.41 2.34 0.08
CA PRO A 47 -16.50 2.65 -0.83
C PRO A 47 -16.04 2.72 -2.31
N PRO A 48 -16.82 2.15 -3.24
CA PRO A 48 -18.12 1.47 -3.05
C PRO A 48 -18.01 -0.05 -2.80
N MET A 49 -16.85 -0.55 -2.34
CA MET A 49 -16.55 -1.96 -2.16
C MET A 49 -16.70 -2.45 -0.71
N LEU A 50 -17.31 -3.62 -0.56
CA LEU A 50 -17.27 -4.47 0.62
C LEU A 50 -16.13 -5.51 0.47
N LEU A 51 -15.20 -5.50 1.42
CA LEU A 51 -14.08 -6.44 1.45
C LEU A 51 -14.23 -7.41 2.63
N LEU A 52 -14.31 -8.70 2.33
CA LEU A 52 -14.41 -9.77 3.30
C LEU A 52 -13.02 -10.34 3.66
N PRO A 53 -12.85 -10.93 4.86
CA PRO A 53 -11.60 -11.58 5.27
C PRO A 53 -11.25 -12.81 4.42
N SER A 54 -9.96 -13.13 4.32
CA SER A 54 -9.46 -14.36 3.67
C SER A 54 -10.17 -15.61 4.17
N GLY A 55 -10.44 -16.54 3.24
CA GLY A 55 -11.18 -17.76 3.52
C GLY A 55 -12.70 -17.59 3.69
N SER A 56 -13.26 -16.39 3.45
CA SER A 56 -14.72 -16.23 3.47
C SER A 56 -15.38 -17.12 2.41
N PHE A 57 -16.38 -17.90 2.83
CA PHE A 57 -17.11 -18.86 2.01
C PHE A 57 -16.27 -20.01 1.41
N THR A 58 -15.12 -20.35 2.01
CA THR A 58 -14.28 -21.48 1.56
C THR A 58 -14.28 -22.67 2.51
N SER A 59 -15.01 -22.62 3.62
CA SER A 59 -15.03 -23.65 4.65
C SER A 59 -16.39 -24.30 4.81
N GLY A 60 -16.39 -25.54 5.31
CA GLY A 60 -17.62 -26.30 5.55
C GLY A 60 -18.43 -26.53 4.26
N PRO A 61 -19.77 -26.48 4.31
CA PRO A 61 -20.63 -26.77 3.17
C PRO A 61 -20.69 -25.65 2.11
N TRP A 62 -20.07 -24.48 2.37
CA TRP A 62 -20.15 -23.32 1.46
C TRP A 62 -19.67 -23.58 0.03
N PRO A 63 -18.49 -24.17 -0.21
CA PRO A 63 -18.00 -24.38 -1.58
C PRO A 63 -18.94 -25.25 -2.41
N SER A 64 -19.38 -26.38 -1.84
CA SER A 64 -20.29 -27.31 -2.51
C SER A 64 -21.66 -26.67 -2.79
N LEU A 65 -22.20 -25.91 -1.83
CA LEU A 65 -23.46 -25.19 -2.00
C LEU A 65 -23.37 -24.13 -3.09
N LEU A 66 -22.34 -23.29 -3.08
CA LEU A 66 -22.19 -22.22 -4.07
C LEU A 66 -21.93 -22.78 -5.48
N ALA A 67 -21.26 -23.92 -5.59
CA ALA A 67 -21.01 -24.60 -6.85
C ALA A 67 -22.26 -25.31 -7.42
N SER A 68 -23.17 -25.78 -6.56
CA SER A 68 -24.40 -26.45 -7.01
C SER A 68 -25.51 -25.47 -7.44
N LEU A 69 -25.44 -24.21 -6.99
CA LEU A 69 -26.47 -23.22 -7.26
C LEU A 69 -26.26 -22.51 -8.61
N PRO A 70 -27.34 -22.17 -9.33
CA PRO A 70 -27.26 -21.29 -10.50
C PRO A 70 -26.67 -19.92 -10.14
N SER A 71 -25.98 -19.29 -11.09
CA SER A 71 -25.32 -17.99 -10.90
C SER A 71 -26.24 -16.90 -10.38
N GLU A 72 -27.52 -16.90 -10.78
CA GLU A 72 -28.54 -15.97 -10.29
C GLU A 72 -28.77 -16.09 -8.76
N HIS A 73 -28.80 -17.32 -8.23
CA HIS A 73 -29.02 -17.55 -6.80
C HIS A 73 -27.84 -17.02 -5.98
N THR A 74 -26.63 -17.26 -6.45
CA THR A 74 -25.38 -16.77 -5.87
C THR A 74 -25.28 -15.24 -5.99
N ALA A 75 -25.72 -14.64 -7.10
CA ALA A 75 -25.77 -13.18 -7.26
C ALA A 75 -26.75 -12.51 -6.28
N ARG A 76 -27.89 -13.14 -5.98
CA ARG A 76 -28.83 -12.65 -4.96
C ARG A 76 -28.21 -12.64 -3.56
N LEU A 77 -27.41 -13.65 -3.22
CA LEU A 77 -26.66 -13.66 -1.96
C LEU A 77 -25.74 -12.44 -1.87
N TRP A 78 -24.89 -12.23 -2.88
CA TRP A 78 -23.93 -11.12 -2.88
C TRP A 78 -24.61 -9.75 -2.82
N THR A 79 -25.68 -9.56 -3.58
CA THR A 79 -26.48 -8.34 -3.55
C THR A 79 -27.11 -8.12 -2.17
N ALA A 80 -27.62 -9.18 -1.53
CA ALA A 80 -28.16 -9.10 -0.18
C ALA A 80 -27.09 -8.70 0.87
N LEU A 81 -25.86 -9.23 0.76
CA LEU A 81 -24.76 -8.82 1.64
C LEU A 81 -24.42 -7.34 1.46
N LEU A 82 -24.33 -6.87 0.21
CA LEU A 82 -24.05 -5.47 -0.10
C LEU A 82 -25.14 -4.54 0.45
N ALA A 83 -26.41 -4.90 0.24
CA ALA A 83 -27.55 -4.13 0.76
C ALA A 83 -27.57 -4.10 2.30
N ALA A 84 -27.27 -5.21 2.96
CA ALA A 84 -27.28 -5.31 4.42
C ALA A 84 -26.17 -4.51 5.10
N VAL A 85 -25.03 -4.30 4.43
CA VAL A 85 -23.90 -3.53 4.97
C VAL A 85 -23.90 -2.07 4.48
N SER A 86 -24.61 -1.77 3.40
CA SER A 86 -24.79 -0.40 2.92
C SER A 86 -25.44 0.48 3.98
N THR A 87 -25.07 1.76 3.98
CA THR A 87 -25.65 2.78 4.85
C THR A 87 -26.34 3.84 4.01
N LYS A 88 -27.07 4.76 4.67
CA LYS A 88 -27.72 5.89 3.98
C LYS A 88 -26.74 6.76 3.18
N THR A 89 -25.47 6.80 3.58
CA THR A 89 -24.44 7.65 2.96
C THR A 89 -23.45 6.88 2.10
N VAL A 90 -23.42 5.55 2.22
CA VAL A 90 -22.49 4.68 1.49
C VAL A 90 -23.26 3.49 0.93
N VAL A 91 -23.52 3.53 -0.38
CA VAL A 91 -24.08 2.41 -1.13
C VAL A 91 -22.93 1.53 -1.64
N LEU A 92 -22.99 0.24 -1.37
CA LEU A 92 -21.99 -0.73 -1.77
C LEU A 92 -22.45 -1.46 -3.03
N THR A 93 -21.57 -1.55 -4.02
CA THR A 93 -21.86 -2.15 -5.34
C THR A 93 -20.90 -3.28 -5.68
N HIS A 94 -19.78 -3.41 -4.96
CA HIS A 94 -18.73 -4.38 -5.26
C HIS A 94 -18.41 -5.23 -4.04
N LEU A 95 -18.24 -6.53 -4.26
CA LEU A 95 -17.89 -7.49 -3.21
C LEU A 95 -16.64 -8.26 -3.60
N ALA A 96 -15.64 -8.25 -2.72
CA ALA A 96 -14.44 -9.06 -2.86
C ALA A 96 -14.06 -9.75 -1.55
N VAL A 97 -13.29 -10.82 -1.66
CA VAL A 97 -12.62 -11.47 -0.53
C VAL A 97 -11.13 -11.17 -0.62
N ASN A 98 -10.59 -10.61 0.46
CA ASN A 98 -9.17 -10.34 0.58
C ASN A 98 -8.39 -11.64 0.67
N GLU A 99 -7.32 -11.79 -0.09
CA GLU A 99 -6.39 -12.92 0.02
C GLU A 99 -4.96 -12.41 0.16
N GLY A 100 -4.05 -13.26 0.62
CA GLY A 100 -2.63 -12.92 0.72
C GLY A 100 -2.06 -12.54 -0.64
N ILE A 101 -1.19 -11.53 -0.67
CA ILE A 101 -0.45 -11.17 -1.88
C ILE A 101 0.71 -12.15 -2.01
N PRO A 102 0.76 -12.96 -3.07
CA PRO A 102 1.81 -13.96 -3.21
C PRO A 102 3.14 -13.28 -3.55
N LEU A 103 4.25 -13.77 -2.98
CA LEU A 103 5.60 -13.29 -3.31
C LEU A 103 6.04 -13.72 -4.71
N HIS A 104 5.49 -14.82 -5.22
CA HIS A 104 5.77 -15.36 -6.53
C HIS A 104 4.46 -15.54 -7.30
N LEU A 105 4.48 -15.22 -8.61
CA LEU A 105 3.36 -15.45 -9.50
C LEU A 105 3.31 -16.93 -9.89
N GLN A 106 2.12 -17.52 -9.87
CA GLN A 106 1.92 -18.88 -10.37
C GLN A 106 2.09 -18.89 -11.89
N PRO A 107 2.74 -19.92 -12.45
CA PRO A 107 2.81 -20.08 -13.90
C PRO A 107 1.40 -20.29 -14.49
N PRO A 108 1.16 -19.86 -15.74
CA PRO A 108 -0.16 -19.96 -16.38
C PRO A 108 -0.63 -21.42 -16.58
N GLU A 109 0.28 -22.39 -16.57
CA GLU A 109 0.01 -23.82 -16.74
C GLU A 109 0.72 -24.63 -15.63
N PRO A 110 0.04 -25.52 -14.89
CA PRO A 110 0.63 -26.31 -13.81
C PRO A 110 1.75 -27.27 -14.24
N GLU A 111 1.81 -27.62 -15.54
CA GLU A 111 2.73 -28.61 -16.10
C GLU A 111 3.97 -27.98 -16.76
N ALA A 112 4.01 -26.65 -16.89
CA ALA A 112 5.17 -25.97 -17.43
C ALA A 112 6.24 -25.82 -16.33
N ILE A 113 7.40 -26.45 -16.51
CA ILE A 113 8.60 -26.29 -15.67
C ILE A 113 9.20 -24.89 -15.92
N THR A 114 8.44 -23.84 -15.64
CA THR A 114 8.94 -22.46 -15.64
C THR A 114 9.21 -22.04 -14.21
N ALA A 115 10.39 -21.47 -13.96
CA ALA A 115 10.78 -20.96 -12.66
C ALA A 115 9.73 -19.98 -12.11
N GLU A 116 9.41 -20.11 -10.82
CA GLU A 116 8.51 -19.19 -10.11
C GLU A 116 9.00 -17.74 -10.30
N LYS A 117 8.19 -16.90 -10.96
CA LYS A 117 8.54 -15.50 -11.20
C LYS A 117 8.19 -14.67 -9.98
N GLU A 118 9.12 -13.88 -9.44
CA GLU A 118 8.82 -12.99 -8.33
C GLU A 118 7.72 -11.98 -8.72
N ASN A 119 6.73 -11.80 -7.84
CA ASN A 119 5.70 -10.79 -7.94
C ASN A 119 6.26 -9.41 -7.52
N ILE A 120 7.13 -8.84 -8.36
CA ILE A 120 7.83 -7.57 -8.09
C ILE A 120 6.84 -6.42 -7.82
N LEU A 121 5.74 -6.37 -8.57
CA LEU A 121 4.69 -5.34 -8.44
C LEU A 121 3.81 -5.52 -7.19
N ARG A 122 3.97 -6.64 -6.47
CA ARG A 122 3.12 -7.04 -5.33
C ARG A 122 1.63 -6.94 -5.69
N SER A 123 1.29 -7.32 -6.93
CA SER A 123 -0.07 -7.26 -7.44
C SER A 123 -0.97 -8.25 -6.68
N PRO A 124 -2.21 -7.87 -6.33
CA PRO A 124 -3.12 -8.69 -5.54
C PRO A 124 -3.81 -9.77 -6.41
N SER A 125 -3.03 -10.59 -7.11
CA SER A 125 -3.52 -11.60 -8.06
C SER A 125 -4.48 -12.63 -7.44
N SER A 126 -4.40 -12.85 -6.13
CA SER A 126 -5.27 -13.78 -5.39
C SER A 126 -6.61 -13.17 -4.96
N LEU A 127 -6.86 -11.88 -5.22
CA LEU A 127 -8.11 -11.21 -4.80
C LEU A 127 -9.33 -11.89 -5.46
N ARG A 128 -10.24 -12.45 -4.66
CA ARG A 128 -11.44 -13.09 -5.18
C ARG A 128 -12.57 -12.09 -5.36
N LEU A 129 -12.93 -11.82 -6.60
CA LEU A 129 -13.98 -10.89 -6.99
C LEU A 129 -15.32 -11.64 -7.02
N LEU A 130 -16.23 -11.36 -6.09
CA LEU A 130 -17.50 -12.09 -5.97
C LEU A 130 -18.65 -11.39 -6.71
N HIS A 131 -18.69 -10.06 -6.71
CA HIS A 131 -19.78 -9.29 -7.33
C HIS A 131 -19.35 -7.88 -7.72
N GLY A 132 -19.93 -7.35 -8.80
CA GLY A 132 -19.63 -6.04 -9.36
C GLY A 132 -18.51 -6.07 -10.40
N ASP A 133 -18.46 -5.04 -11.24
CA ASP A 133 -17.42 -4.90 -12.26
C ASP A 133 -16.19 -4.18 -11.70
N PHE A 134 -15.08 -4.89 -11.60
CA PHE A 134 -13.81 -4.33 -11.12
C PHE A 134 -12.97 -3.68 -12.22
N GLY A 135 -13.50 -3.63 -13.44
CA GLY A 135 -12.85 -3.13 -14.65
C GLY A 135 -12.19 -4.25 -15.46
N PRO A 136 -11.31 -3.89 -16.43
CA PRO A 136 -10.83 -4.84 -17.42
C PRO A 136 -10.00 -5.97 -16.80
N SER A 137 -10.18 -7.19 -17.28
CA SER A 137 -9.24 -8.28 -16.99
C SER A 137 -8.11 -8.10 -17.99
N VAL A 138 -7.21 -7.17 -17.71
CA VAL A 138 -6.04 -6.96 -18.55
C VAL A 138 -5.09 -8.12 -18.28
N ALA A 139 -5.30 -9.21 -19.00
CA ALA A 139 -4.25 -10.17 -19.23
C ALA A 139 -3.16 -9.42 -20.02
N GLU A 140 -1.93 -9.43 -19.52
CA GLU A 140 -0.71 -9.21 -20.31
C GLU A 140 -0.23 -7.77 -20.61
N ASN A 141 -1.03 -6.71 -20.48
CA ASN A 141 -0.52 -5.33 -20.63
C ASN A 141 -0.11 -4.70 -19.27
N PRO A 142 1.18 -4.43 -19.01
CA PRO A 142 1.62 -3.79 -17.77
C PRO A 142 1.21 -2.31 -17.71
N VAL A 143 0.95 -1.67 -18.85
CA VAL A 143 0.60 -0.25 -18.94
C VAL A 143 -0.88 -0.09 -19.34
N PRO A 144 -1.73 0.43 -18.45
CA PRO A 144 -3.14 0.67 -18.77
C PRO A 144 -3.30 1.85 -19.73
N SER A 145 -4.26 1.74 -20.64
CA SER A 145 -4.75 2.88 -21.40
C SER A 145 -5.62 3.78 -20.52
N GLN A 146 -5.90 5.01 -20.97
CA GLN A 146 -6.83 5.89 -20.25
C GLN A 146 -8.22 5.26 -20.11
N ALA A 147 -8.69 4.53 -21.13
CA ALA A 147 -9.96 3.82 -21.08
C ALA A 147 -9.97 2.72 -20.01
N ASP A 148 -8.84 2.01 -19.81
CA ASP A 148 -8.71 1.03 -18.73
C ASP A 148 -8.77 1.69 -17.35
N LEU A 149 -8.08 2.82 -17.19
CA LEU A 149 -8.08 3.59 -15.94
C LEU A 149 -9.48 4.14 -15.61
N ASP A 150 -10.24 4.54 -16.63
CA ASP A 150 -11.59 5.08 -16.48
C ASP A 150 -12.62 3.98 -16.19
N ALA A 151 -12.46 2.80 -16.80
CA ALA A 151 -13.34 1.64 -16.58
C ALA A 151 -13.06 0.90 -15.26
N ALA A 152 -11.90 1.11 -14.65
CA ALA A 152 -11.50 0.45 -13.41
C ALA A 152 -12.34 0.84 -12.19
N LEU A 153 -12.54 -0.11 -11.29
CA LEU A 153 -13.04 0.21 -9.94
C LEU A 153 -11.94 0.90 -9.13
N TRP A 154 -12.22 2.13 -8.70
CA TRP A 154 -11.40 2.85 -7.72
C TRP A 154 -12.10 2.91 -6.39
N VAL A 155 -11.38 2.55 -5.33
CA VAL A 155 -11.85 2.66 -3.95
C VAL A 155 -10.98 3.63 -3.17
N SER A 156 -11.50 4.11 -2.05
CA SER A 156 -10.74 5.02 -1.20
C SER A 156 -10.92 4.77 0.29
N THR A 157 -9.98 5.32 1.06
CA THR A 157 -10.05 5.36 2.52
C THR A 157 -9.30 6.58 3.03
N ARG A 158 -9.61 7.03 4.25
CA ARG A 158 -8.96 8.17 4.89
C ARG A 158 -8.22 7.72 6.14
N GLN A 159 -6.91 7.99 6.20
CA GLN A 159 -6.04 7.68 7.33
C GLN A 159 -5.24 8.93 7.69
N ASN A 160 -5.17 9.29 8.97
CA ASN A 160 -4.43 10.48 9.44
C ASN A 160 -4.83 11.77 8.69
N GLY A 161 -6.11 11.87 8.31
CA GLY A 161 -6.61 12.99 7.53
C GLY A 161 -6.20 13.01 6.05
N LEU A 162 -5.57 11.95 5.54
CA LEU A 162 -5.14 11.82 4.15
C LEU A 162 -5.94 10.73 3.45
N THR A 163 -6.51 11.08 2.30
CA THR A 163 -7.27 10.17 1.44
C THR A 163 -6.31 9.38 0.55
N GLN A 164 -6.47 8.06 0.52
CA GLN A 164 -5.71 7.17 -0.36
C GLN A 164 -6.69 6.49 -1.31
N VAL A 165 -6.31 6.43 -2.59
CA VAL A 165 -7.15 5.91 -3.68
C VAL A 165 -6.37 4.82 -4.39
N TRP A 166 -7.02 3.70 -4.69
CA TRP A 166 -6.38 2.59 -5.39
C TRP A 166 -7.40 1.75 -6.14
N ALA A 167 -6.92 0.98 -7.11
CA ALA A 167 -7.73 0.06 -7.87
C ALA A 167 -7.49 -1.37 -7.33
N PRO A 168 -8.45 -1.97 -6.59
CA PRO A 168 -8.22 -3.20 -5.82
C PRO A 168 -7.73 -4.39 -6.63
N ARG A 169 -8.08 -4.45 -7.92
CA ARG A 169 -7.67 -5.54 -8.82
C ARG A 169 -6.18 -5.47 -9.18
N TRP A 170 -5.57 -4.29 -9.21
CA TRP A 170 -4.20 -4.12 -9.73
C TRP A 170 -3.19 -3.63 -8.68
N THR A 171 -3.68 -3.06 -7.58
CA THR A 171 -2.83 -2.41 -6.58
C THR A 171 -3.23 -2.82 -5.18
N MET A 172 -2.23 -2.90 -4.31
CA MET A 172 -2.46 -3.25 -2.90
C MET A 172 -2.76 -2.01 -2.05
N PHE A 173 -3.36 -2.23 -0.89
CA PHE A 173 -3.43 -1.24 0.16
C PHE A 173 -3.24 -1.91 1.53
N SER A 174 -2.21 -1.50 2.27
CA SER A 174 -1.97 -2.00 3.62
C SER A 174 -2.34 -0.96 4.67
N ARG A 175 -3.40 -1.24 5.44
CA ARG A 175 -3.76 -0.46 6.64
C ARG A 175 -2.72 -0.56 7.76
N GLY A 176 -1.83 -1.54 7.72
CA GLY A 176 -0.94 -1.84 8.85
C GLY A 176 0.07 -0.73 9.17
N ASN A 177 0.36 0.18 8.23
CA ASN A 177 1.37 1.23 8.41
C ASN A 177 0.78 2.54 8.95
N VAL A 178 -0.47 2.56 9.43
CA VAL A 178 -1.14 3.78 9.93
C VAL A 178 -0.36 4.44 11.06
N LYS A 179 0.15 3.65 12.01
CA LYS A 179 0.94 4.14 13.14
C LYS A 179 2.24 4.78 12.67
N GLU A 180 2.91 4.16 11.72
CA GLU A 180 4.15 4.71 11.15
C GLU A 180 3.92 6.02 10.41
N LYS A 181 2.83 6.11 9.63
CA LYS A 181 2.45 7.37 8.99
C LYS A 181 2.14 8.47 10.01
N ALA A 182 1.55 8.13 11.16
CA ALA A 182 1.27 9.09 12.23
C ALA A 182 2.57 9.53 12.92
N ARG A 183 3.47 8.58 13.22
CA ARG A 183 4.80 8.86 13.80
C ARG A 183 5.58 9.86 12.95
N LEU A 184 5.64 9.65 11.63
CA LEU A 184 6.29 10.60 10.71
C LEU A 184 5.68 12.01 10.78
N LEU A 185 4.36 12.12 10.90
CA LEU A 185 3.67 13.42 10.98
C LEU A 185 3.87 14.12 12.33
N GLU A 186 4.10 13.37 13.40
CA GLU A 186 4.28 13.91 14.76
C GLU A 186 5.74 14.25 15.07
N GLN A 187 6.69 13.46 14.54
CA GLN A 187 8.10 13.57 14.87
C GLN A 187 8.81 14.70 14.14
N PHE A 188 8.36 15.06 12.93
CA PHE A 188 9.04 16.04 12.09
C PHE A 188 8.24 17.33 11.97
N PRO A 189 8.85 18.50 12.20
CA PRO A 189 8.15 19.76 12.13
C PRO A 189 7.73 20.08 10.69
N PRO A 190 6.52 20.64 10.47
CA PRO A 190 6.11 21.07 9.16
C PRO A 190 6.99 22.22 8.64
N SER A 191 7.29 22.21 7.35
CA SER A 191 8.13 23.21 6.68
C SER A 191 7.46 23.80 5.43
N PRO A 192 6.24 24.37 5.54
CA PRO A 192 5.41 24.74 4.39
C PRO A 192 5.94 25.90 3.53
N SER A 193 6.86 26.72 4.07
CA SER A 193 7.40 27.90 3.37
C SER A 193 8.72 27.65 2.65
N ASP A 194 9.35 26.49 2.87
CA ASP A 194 10.68 26.20 2.35
C ASP A 194 10.61 25.20 1.19
N LYS A 195 10.48 25.73 -0.02
CA LYS A 195 10.47 24.94 -1.27
C LYS A 195 11.79 24.24 -1.57
N SER A 196 12.87 24.53 -0.82
CA SER A 196 14.17 23.89 -1.02
C SER A 196 14.30 22.56 -0.30
N LYS A 197 13.38 22.24 0.62
CA LYS A 197 13.35 20.96 1.35
C LYS A 197 12.53 19.90 0.66
N TRP A 198 13.14 18.74 0.52
CA TRP A 198 12.59 17.61 -0.21
C TRP A 198 12.56 16.34 0.64
N ALA A 199 11.50 15.56 0.45
CA ALA A 199 11.50 14.15 0.73
C ALA A 199 11.69 13.37 -0.58
N VAL A 200 12.30 12.19 -0.47
CA VAL A 200 12.41 11.22 -1.55
C VAL A 200 11.75 9.93 -1.12
N ASP A 201 10.86 9.37 -1.95
CA ASP A 201 10.25 8.05 -1.70
C ASP A 201 10.57 7.09 -2.83
N LEU A 202 11.34 6.04 -2.53
CA LEU A 202 11.83 5.08 -3.52
C LEU A 202 10.80 3.99 -3.87
N TYR A 203 9.67 3.96 -3.17
CA TYR A 203 8.57 3.01 -3.39
C TYR A 203 7.23 3.71 -3.13
N ALA A 204 6.87 4.64 -4.01
CA ALA A 204 5.77 5.57 -3.78
C ALA A 204 4.42 4.84 -3.58
N GLY A 205 4.21 3.74 -4.30
CA GLY A 205 2.92 3.05 -4.39
C GLY A 205 1.82 4.02 -4.79
N ILE A 206 0.68 3.92 -4.11
CA ILE A 206 -0.46 4.84 -4.26
C ILE A 206 -0.28 6.15 -3.47
N GLY A 207 0.95 6.50 -3.10
CA GLY A 207 1.27 7.59 -2.19
C GLY A 207 1.22 7.19 -0.72
N TYR A 208 1.82 6.05 -0.35
CA TYR A 208 1.75 5.55 1.03
C TYR A 208 2.35 6.50 2.06
N PHE A 209 3.60 6.91 1.85
CA PHE A 209 4.33 7.85 2.70
C PHE A 209 4.49 9.23 2.03
N VAL A 210 4.51 9.27 0.70
CA VAL A 210 4.47 10.52 -0.11
C VAL A 210 3.49 11.55 0.45
N PHE A 211 2.26 11.17 0.77
CA PHE A 211 1.26 12.11 1.27
C PHE A 211 1.55 12.61 2.68
N SER A 212 2.24 11.83 3.53
CA SER A 212 2.70 12.31 4.84
C SER A 212 3.76 13.40 4.67
N TYR A 213 4.73 13.21 3.77
CA TYR A 213 5.74 14.24 3.49
C TYR A 213 5.15 15.49 2.84
N ALA A 214 4.23 15.33 1.89
CA ALA A 214 3.52 16.47 1.31
C ALA A 214 2.69 17.24 2.37
N ARG A 215 2.06 16.52 3.31
CA ARG A 215 1.32 17.13 4.43
C ARG A 215 2.21 17.91 5.40
N LEU A 216 3.48 17.53 5.54
CA LEU A 216 4.51 18.28 6.26
C LEU A 216 4.99 19.53 5.50
N GLY A 217 4.49 19.77 4.29
CA GLY A 217 4.87 20.93 3.47
C GLY A 217 6.15 20.72 2.67
N LEU A 218 6.70 19.50 2.64
CA LEU A 218 7.86 19.18 1.81
C LEU A 218 7.43 19.03 0.36
N ARG A 219 8.37 19.32 -0.55
CA ARG A 219 8.28 18.80 -1.92
C ARG A 219 8.72 17.33 -1.93
N VAL A 220 8.20 16.54 -2.84
CA VAL A 220 8.44 15.09 -2.87
C VAL A 220 8.85 14.65 -4.27
N LEU A 221 10.02 14.03 -4.39
CA LEU A 221 10.38 13.21 -5.55
C LEU A 221 10.06 11.76 -5.21
N CYS A 222 9.36 11.04 -6.07
CA CYS A 222 9.04 9.65 -5.78
C CYS A 222 9.06 8.75 -7.01
N TRP A 223 9.39 7.47 -6.80
CA TRP A 223 9.50 6.46 -7.86
C TRP A 223 8.48 5.36 -7.64
N GLU A 224 7.83 4.96 -8.73
CA GLU A 224 6.86 3.86 -8.72
C GLU A 224 6.89 3.15 -10.07
N LEU A 225 6.93 1.81 -10.03
CA LEU A 225 7.00 0.97 -11.22
C LEU A 225 5.62 0.69 -11.80
N ASN A 226 4.59 0.58 -10.96
CA ASN A 226 3.25 0.20 -11.39
C ASN A 226 2.43 1.43 -11.82
N PRO A 227 2.02 1.55 -13.09
CA PRO A 227 1.20 2.67 -13.56
C PRO A 227 -0.17 2.76 -12.87
N TRP A 228 -0.75 1.64 -12.45
CA TRP A 228 -1.97 1.66 -11.64
C TRP A 228 -1.76 2.30 -10.27
N SER A 229 -0.58 2.07 -9.67
CA SER A 229 -0.19 2.71 -8.41
C SER A 229 0.00 4.22 -8.61
N VAL A 230 0.66 4.63 -9.71
CA VAL A 230 0.84 6.05 -10.06
C VAL A 230 -0.50 6.74 -10.25
N GLU A 231 -1.45 6.15 -10.97
CA GLU A 231 -2.79 6.75 -11.12
C GLU A 231 -3.52 6.84 -9.77
N GLY A 232 -3.38 5.82 -8.90
CA GLY A 232 -3.88 5.88 -7.52
C GLY A 232 -3.25 7.02 -6.71
N LEU A 233 -1.94 7.24 -6.86
CA LEU A 233 -1.22 8.35 -6.26
C LEU A 233 -1.74 9.69 -6.80
N VAL A 234 -1.94 9.83 -8.11
CA VAL A 234 -2.47 11.06 -8.73
C VAL A 234 -3.88 11.38 -8.20
N ARG A 235 -4.78 10.40 -8.17
CA ARG A 235 -6.13 10.56 -7.62
C ARG A 235 -6.09 10.92 -6.14
N GLY A 236 -5.23 10.25 -5.37
CA GLY A 236 -5.01 10.54 -3.95
C GLY A 236 -4.45 11.94 -3.70
N ALA A 237 -3.44 12.38 -4.47
CA ALA A 237 -2.85 13.71 -4.36
C ALA A 237 -3.92 14.79 -4.59
N ARG A 238 -4.70 14.67 -5.66
CA ARG A 238 -5.81 15.59 -5.98
C ARG A 238 -6.87 15.61 -4.87
N ALA A 239 -7.25 14.44 -4.35
CA ALA A 239 -8.22 14.33 -3.24
C ALA A 239 -7.72 14.95 -1.92
N ASN A 240 -6.40 15.13 -1.77
CA ASN A 240 -5.78 15.79 -0.63
C ASN A 240 -5.41 17.26 -0.90
N GLY A 241 -5.64 17.77 -2.11
CA GLY A 241 -5.26 19.13 -2.50
C GLY A 241 -3.77 19.34 -2.79
N PHE A 242 -3.02 18.26 -3.06
CA PHE A 242 -1.62 18.34 -3.46
C PHE A 242 -1.49 18.43 -4.99
N SER A 243 -0.60 19.30 -5.48
CA SER A 243 -0.22 19.31 -6.89
C SER A 243 0.72 18.15 -7.20
N VAL A 244 0.50 17.50 -8.34
CA VAL A 244 1.21 16.29 -8.74
C VAL A 244 1.55 16.33 -10.23
N ARG A 245 2.77 15.94 -10.57
CA ARG A 245 3.26 15.74 -11.93
C ARG A 245 3.76 14.31 -12.10
N VAL A 246 3.31 13.66 -13.17
CA VAL A 246 3.83 12.34 -13.59
C VAL A 246 4.90 12.56 -14.66
N VAL A 247 6.04 11.91 -14.50
CA VAL A 247 7.15 11.93 -15.45
C VAL A 247 7.40 10.51 -15.94
N THR A 248 7.22 10.30 -17.24
CA THR A 248 7.43 9.01 -17.92
C THR A 248 8.70 9.01 -18.76
N ASP A 249 9.19 10.18 -19.17
CA ASP A 249 10.44 10.35 -19.91
C ASP A 249 11.10 11.68 -19.52
N LEU A 250 12.29 11.59 -18.92
CA LEU A 250 13.10 12.75 -18.55
C LEU A 250 13.66 13.50 -19.76
N LEU A 251 13.92 12.81 -20.87
CA LEU A 251 14.47 13.43 -22.09
C LEU A 251 13.48 14.39 -22.75
N SER A 252 12.18 14.17 -22.52
CA SER A 252 11.13 15.05 -23.01
C SER A 252 11.08 16.41 -22.30
N SER A 253 11.81 16.59 -21.19
CA SER A 253 11.78 17.82 -20.38
C SER A 253 13.15 18.13 -19.76
N PRO A 254 14.16 18.49 -20.57
CA PRO A 254 15.53 18.71 -20.11
C PRO A 254 15.69 19.84 -19.09
N ASN A 255 14.80 20.85 -19.11
CA ASN A 255 14.75 21.92 -18.11
C ASN A 255 13.67 21.70 -17.03
N GLY A 256 12.95 20.58 -17.10
CA GLY A 256 11.69 20.38 -16.36
C GLY A 256 11.81 20.64 -14.87
N PHE A 257 12.86 20.14 -14.21
CA PHE A 257 13.00 20.29 -12.76
C PHE A 257 13.17 21.73 -12.26
N ALA A 258 13.74 22.62 -13.07
CA ALA A 258 13.88 24.03 -12.70
C ALA A 258 12.54 24.77 -12.84
N GLU A 259 11.64 24.28 -13.70
CA GLU A 259 10.36 24.91 -14.05
C GLU A 259 9.16 24.29 -13.32
N TRP A 260 9.29 23.06 -12.83
CA TRP A 260 8.21 22.36 -12.15
C TRP A 260 8.00 22.91 -10.74
N ASP A 261 6.79 23.39 -10.49
CA ASP A 261 6.34 23.93 -9.21
C ASP A 261 5.45 22.94 -8.44
N GLU A 262 5.16 21.77 -9.00
CA GLU A 262 4.36 20.76 -8.32
C GLU A 262 5.04 20.31 -7.01
N GLN A 263 4.21 20.07 -6.01
CA GLN A 263 4.66 19.59 -4.72
C GLN A 263 5.14 18.15 -4.83
N ILE A 264 4.46 17.32 -5.62
CA ILE A 264 4.81 15.90 -5.83
C ILE A 264 5.21 15.70 -7.29
N ILE A 265 6.40 15.15 -7.52
CA ILE A 265 6.85 14.71 -8.84
C ILE A 265 7.07 13.19 -8.75
N VAL A 266 6.24 12.44 -9.46
CA VAL A 266 6.32 10.97 -9.51
C VAL A 266 6.92 10.52 -10.83
N PHE A 267 7.96 9.69 -10.75
CA PHE A 267 8.56 9.02 -11.89
C PHE A 267 7.96 7.63 -12.04
N LEU A 268 7.30 7.39 -13.17
CA LEU A 268 6.83 6.06 -13.54
C LEU A 268 7.99 5.25 -14.12
N GLN A 269 8.87 4.76 -13.24
CA GLN A 269 10.06 4.00 -13.60
C GLN A 269 10.62 3.24 -12.38
N ASP A 270 11.62 2.39 -12.63
CA ASP A 270 12.36 1.70 -11.58
C ASP A 270 13.13 2.70 -10.69
N ASN A 271 13.16 2.44 -9.38
CA ASN A 271 13.86 3.28 -8.40
C ASN A 271 15.39 3.23 -8.52
N ALA A 272 15.96 2.29 -9.27
CA ALA A 272 17.37 2.26 -9.62
C ALA A 272 17.81 3.54 -10.36
N HIS A 273 16.87 4.22 -11.03
CA HIS A 273 17.13 5.50 -11.69
C HIS A 273 17.11 6.69 -10.73
N ALA A 274 16.74 6.52 -9.45
CA ALA A 274 16.54 7.62 -8.53
C ALA A 274 17.83 8.39 -8.22
N ALA A 275 18.91 7.70 -7.83
CA ALA A 275 20.17 8.36 -7.51
C ALA A 275 20.78 9.09 -8.72
N PRO A 276 20.90 8.48 -9.92
CA PRO A 276 21.36 9.19 -11.12
C PRO A 276 20.48 10.39 -11.50
N THR A 277 19.16 10.27 -11.35
CA THR A 277 18.22 11.38 -11.62
C THR A 277 18.47 12.54 -10.66
N VAL A 278 18.48 12.28 -9.35
CA VAL A 278 18.73 13.32 -8.34
C VAL A 278 20.09 13.98 -8.53
N GLN A 279 21.13 13.21 -8.87
CA GLN A 279 22.46 13.74 -9.18
C GLN A 279 22.41 14.68 -10.39
N SER A 280 21.71 14.29 -11.46
CA SER A 280 21.56 15.11 -12.67
C SER A 280 20.82 16.41 -12.38
N VAL A 281 19.77 16.36 -11.54
CA VAL A 281 19.02 17.55 -11.11
C VAL A 281 19.88 18.52 -10.30
N ARG A 282 20.73 18.00 -9.41
CA ARG A 282 21.70 18.82 -8.67
C ARG A 282 22.75 19.43 -9.58
N ALA A 283 23.27 18.66 -10.54
CA ALA A 283 24.24 19.14 -11.52
C ALA A 283 23.66 20.26 -12.40
N ALA A 284 22.34 20.28 -12.63
CA ALA A 284 21.63 21.36 -13.29
C ALA A 284 21.39 22.61 -12.40
N GLY A 285 21.89 22.62 -11.16
CA GLY A 285 21.79 23.76 -10.24
C GLY A 285 20.50 23.85 -9.43
N VAL A 286 19.62 22.85 -9.49
CA VAL A 286 18.40 22.83 -8.67
C VAL A 286 18.76 22.49 -7.23
N LYS A 287 18.36 23.36 -6.29
CA LYS A 287 18.59 23.17 -4.86
C LYS A 287 17.66 22.08 -4.31
N LEU A 288 18.23 20.92 -3.99
CA LEU A 288 17.53 19.76 -3.43
C LEU A 288 18.06 19.41 -2.03
N GLU A 289 17.59 20.11 -1.00
CA GLU A 289 17.88 19.76 0.40
C GLU A 289 17.03 18.54 0.80
N VAL A 290 17.60 17.34 0.63
CA VAL A 290 16.88 16.09 0.92
C VAL A 290 16.98 15.79 2.41
N VAL A 291 15.88 16.04 3.11
CA VAL A 291 15.75 15.85 4.56
C VAL A 291 15.21 14.47 4.94
N HIS A 292 14.53 13.80 4.02
CA HIS A 292 14.00 12.44 4.20
C HIS A 292 14.20 11.59 2.95
N VAL A 293 14.64 10.35 3.14
CA VAL A 293 14.60 9.30 2.11
C VAL A 293 13.88 8.07 2.65
N ASN A 294 12.74 7.74 2.05
CA ASN A 294 11.89 6.63 2.46
C ASN A 294 12.14 5.40 1.57
N CYS A 295 12.40 4.25 2.21
CA CYS A 295 12.60 2.97 1.55
C CYS A 295 11.46 2.00 1.92
N GLY A 296 10.21 2.39 1.67
CA GLY A 296 8.98 1.72 2.14
C GLY A 296 8.63 0.36 1.51
N PHE A 297 9.58 -0.55 1.31
CA PHE A 297 9.36 -1.85 0.64
C PHE A 297 9.56 -3.06 1.57
N LEU A 298 8.76 -4.10 1.36
CA LEU A 298 8.80 -5.35 2.11
C LEU A 298 8.89 -6.56 1.15
N PRO A 299 9.55 -7.67 1.58
CA PRO A 299 10.04 -7.94 2.93
C PRO A 299 11.36 -7.25 3.30
N SER A 300 12.13 -6.72 2.35
CA SER A 300 13.34 -5.94 2.61
C SER A 300 13.51 -4.88 1.53
N SER A 301 13.87 -3.66 1.93
CA SER A 301 14.21 -2.57 1.02
C SER A 301 15.72 -2.43 0.78
N SER A 302 16.52 -3.40 1.22
CA SER A 302 18.00 -3.34 1.20
C SER A 302 18.61 -3.05 -0.17
N GLY A 303 17.95 -3.47 -1.26
CA GLY A 303 18.38 -3.18 -2.63
C GLY A 303 18.48 -1.69 -2.95
N SER A 304 17.75 -0.82 -2.26
CA SER A 304 17.74 0.63 -2.52
C SER A 304 18.50 1.45 -1.47
N TRP A 305 19.04 0.85 -0.40
CA TRP A 305 19.62 1.61 0.71
C TRP A 305 20.88 2.39 0.31
N ARG A 306 21.70 1.84 -0.60
CA ARG A 306 22.88 2.56 -1.11
C ARG A 306 22.49 3.79 -1.91
N ALA A 307 21.51 3.66 -2.81
CA ALA A 307 20.97 4.79 -3.56
C ALA A 307 20.35 5.84 -2.61
N ALA A 308 19.63 5.39 -1.58
CA ALA A 308 19.06 6.27 -0.56
C ALA A 308 20.14 7.09 0.17
N TRP A 309 21.24 6.44 0.55
CA TRP A 309 22.42 7.08 1.14
C TRP A 309 23.04 8.13 0.22
N GLU A 310 23.29 7.79 -1.05
CA GLU A 310 23.87 8.71 -2.03
C GLU A 310 22.97 9.92 -2.31
N ILE A 311 21.66 9.68 -2.41
CA ILE A 311 20.64 10.74 -2.53
C ILE A 311 20.70 11.68 -1.34
N GLN A 312 20.72 11.15 -0.10
CA GLN A 312 20.79 12.00 1.09
C GLN A 312 22.12 12.76 1.13
N ARG A 313 23.27 12.07 1.07
CA ARG A 313 24.58 12.69 1.29
C ARG A 313 24.93 13.73 0.23
N GLY A 314 24.51 13.50 -1.01
CA GLY A 314 24.67 14.48 -2.08
C GLY A 314 23.86 15.78 -1.86
N SER A 315 22.99 15.85 -0.83
CA SER A 315 22.32 17.11 -0.46
C SER A 315 23.26 18.08 0.25
N GLY A 316 24.29 17.59 0.93
CA GLY A 316 25.15 18.43 1.79
C GLY A 316 24.49 18.90 3.09
N HIS A 317 23.30 18.40 3.43
CA HIS A 317 22.56 18.73 4.64
C HIS A 317 22.31 17.51 5.51
N ASP A 318 21.91 17.75 6.75
CA ASP A 318 21.47 16.69 7.65
C ASP A 318 20.08 16.16 7.24
N GLY A 319 19.86 14.86 7.39
CA GLY A 319 18.60 14.23 7.02
C GLY A 319 18.45 12.82 7.55
N TRP A 320 17.35 12.17 7.16
CA TRP A 320 16.95 10.86 7.65
C TRP A 320 16.76 9.86 6.52
N LEU A 321 17.21 8.62 6.74
CA LEU A 321 16.82 7.48 5.92
C LEU A 321 15.91 6.58 6.75
N HIS A 322 14.77 6.22 6.17
CA HIS A 322 13.80 5.31 6.77
C HIS A 322 13.88 3.97 6.06
N LEU A 323 14.57 3.00 6.66
CA LEU A 323 14.89 1.72 6.02
C LEU A 323 13.91 0.64 6.50
N HIS A 324 13.08 0.10 5.59
CA HIS A 324 12.05 -0.87 5.96
C HIS A 324 12.51 -2.31 5.73
N GLU A 325 12.26 -3.18 6.70
CA GLU A 325 12.56 -4.61 6.58
C GLU A 325 11.73 -5.45 7.56
N ASN A 326 11.44 -6.70 7.18
CA ASN A 326 10.90 -7.72 8.06
C ASN A 326 12.04 -8.41 8.81
N VAL A 327 12.00 -8.38 10.15
CA VAL A 327 13.06 -8.92 11.01
C VAL A 327 12.47 -9.82 12.09
N GLY A 328 13.13 -10.95 12.36
CA GLY A 328 12.81 -11.80 13.49
C GLY A 328 12.96 -11.02 14.80
N VAL A 329 12.02 -11.17 15.73
CA VAL A 329 11.99 -10.37 16.97
C VAL A 329 13.28 -10.48 17.79
N ALA A 330 13.93 -11.65 17.77
CA ALA A 330 15.18 -11.89 18.47
C ALA A 330 16.41 -11.27 17.76
N ASP A 331 16.29 -10.94 16.47
CA ASP A 331 17.40 -10.47 15.64
C ASP A 331 17.42 -8.94 15.47
N ILE A 332 16.45 -8.20 16.03
CA ILE A 332 16.28 -6.76 15.80
C ILE A 332 17.54 -5.96 16.17
N GLU A 333 18.12 -6.18 17.35
CA GLU A 333 19.32 -5.45 17.78
C GLU A 333 20.56 -5.87 16.99
N ARG A 334 20.69 -7.17 16.65
CA ARG A 334 21.78 -7.62 15.77
C ARG A 334 21.68 -6.93 14.41
N ARG A 335 20.46 -6.88 13.84
CA ARG A 335 20.20 -6.26 12.55
C ARG A 335 20.47 -4.75 12.58
N ARG A 336 20.14 -4.07 13.68
CA ARG A 336 20.51 -2.66 13.91
C ARG A 336 22.03 -2.46 13.81
N GLY A 337 22.82 -3.33 14.46
CA GLY A 337 24.29 -3.27 14.40
C GLY A 337 24.84 -3.56 13.00
N GLU A 338 24.26 -4.52 12.27
CA GLU A 338 24.61 -4.80 10.87
C GLU A 338 24.38 -3.58 9.95
N ILE A 339 23.24 -2.90 10.13
CA ILE A 339 22.91 -1.67 9.39
C ILE A 339 23.85 -0.53 9.77
N GLN A 340 24.20 -0.38 11.06
CA GLN A 340 25.20 0.60 11.47
C GLN A 340 26.54 0.35 10.76
N GLY A 341 27.04 -0.89 10.79
CA GLY A 341 28.30 -1.23 10.12
C GLY A 341 28.24 -1.06 8.59
N LEU A 342 27.07 -1.22 7.97
CA LEU A 342 26.85 -0.92 6.55
C LEU A 342 27.02 0.58 6.28
N VAL A 343 26.39 1.42 7.10
CA VAL A 343 26.46 2.88 6.98
C VAL A 343 27.87 3.40 7.27
N ASP A 344 28.57 2.84 8.26
CA ASP A 344 29.96 3.19 8.58
C ASP A 344 30.89 2.92 7.38
N ARG A 345 30.68 1.80 6.67
CA ARG A 345 31.43 1.50 5.44
C ARG A 345 31.15 2.49 4.32
N TRP A 346 29.96 3.09 4.27
CA TRP A 346 29.64 4.11 3.27
C TRP A 346 30.19 5.49 3.63
N CYS A 347 30.54 5.72 4.89
CA CYS A 347 31.17 6.95 5.39
C CYS A 347 32.71 6.91 5.35
N ASP A 348 33.31 5.88 4.75
CA ASP A 348 34.76 5.61 4.81
C ASP A 348 35.32 5.49 6.24
N GLY A 349 34.50 5.04 7.20
CA GLY A 349 34.84 4.82 8.60
C GLY A 349 33.81 5.37 9.60
N PRO A 350 33.95 5.09 10.92
CA PRO A 350 33.06 5.60 11.96
C PRO A 350 33.34 7.08 12.23
N THR A 351 32.88 7.97 11.36
CA THR A 351 33.09 9.43 11.47
C THR A 351 32.12 10.09 12.46
N GLY A 352 31.10 9.36 12.93
CA GLY A 352 30.01 9.89 13.74
C GLY A 352 28.99 10.71 12.92
N GLU A 353 29.13 10.73 11.60
CA GLU A 353 28.27 11.45 10.66
C GLU A 353 27.00 10.70 10.29
N ALA A 354 26.90 9.41 10.61
CA ALA A 354 25.65 8.70 10.45
C ALA A 354 25.47 7.60 11.50
N ARG A 355 24.23 7.47 11.97
CA ARG A 355 23.89 6.54 13.05
C ARG A 355 22.47 6.02 12.91
N VAL A 356 22.29 4.74 13.22
CA VAL A 356 20.95 4.14 13.38
C VAL A 356 20.39 4.60 14.72
N GLU A 357 19.66 5.72 14.73
CA GLU A 357 19.16 6.35 15.96
C GLU A 357 18.02 5.55 16.58
N HIS A 358 17.08 5.08 15.77
CA HIS A 358 15.85 4.44 16.24
C HIS A 358 15.48 3.23 15.40
N VAL A 359 14.80 2.28 16.04
CA VAL A 359 14.19 1.13 15.37
C VAL A 359 12.72 1.07 15.76
N GLU A 360 11.84 1.41 14.84
CA GLU A 360 10.40 1.38 15.05
C GLU A 360 9.82 0.02 14.68
N ARG A 361 9.05 -0.58 15.61
CA ARG A 361 8.35 -1.84 15.38
C ARG A 361 6.92 -1.55 14.93
N VAL A 362 6.73 -1.39 13.63
CA VAL A 362 5.47 -0.91 13.03
C VAL A 362 4.31 -1.88 13.28
N LYS A 363 4.49 -3.14 12.91
CA LYS A 363 3.47 -4.21 13.03
C LYS A 363 4.09 -5.59 12.93
N THR A 364 3.40 -6.59 13.46
CA THR A 364 3.73 -8.00 13.23
C THR A 364 3.41 -8.39 11.80
N PHE A 365 4.36 -9.01 11.10
CA PHE A 365 4.19 -9.54 9.74
C PHE A 365 3.76 -11.01 9.76
N ALA A 366 4.40 -11.81 10.62
CA ALA A 366 4.09 -13.22 10.88
C ALA A 366 4.44 -13.53 12.35
N PRO A 367 4.03 -14.68 12.93
CA PRO A 367 4.43 -15.06 14.27
C PRO A 367 5.97 -14.94 14.45
N GLY A 368 6.40 -14.12 15.40
CA GLY A 368 7.83 -13.88 15.67
C GLY A 368 8.55 -12.93 14.70
N VAL A 369 7.90 -12.40 13.66
CA VAL A 369 8.49 -11.50 12.66
C VAL A 369 7.81 -10.14 12.67
N TRP A 370 8.59 -9.08 12.77
CA TRP A 370 8.13 -7.69 12.78
C TRP A 370 8.54 -6.98 11.50
N HIS A 371 7.63 -6.16 10.95
CA HIS A 371 8.04 -5.08 10.06
C HIS A 371 8.66 -3.98 10.93
N CYS A 372 9.96 -3.75 10.73
CA CYS A 372 10.75 -2.71 11.37
C CYS A 372 11.04 -1.56 10.40
N VAL A 373 11.20 -0.36 10.95
CA VAL A 373 11.80 0.80 10.27
C VAL A 373 13.04 1.21 11.05
N PHE A 374 14.20 1.16 10.40
CA PHE A 374 15.46 1.63 10.96
C PHE A 374 15.67 3.08 10.52
N ASP A 375 15.59 4.01 11.46
CA ASP A 375 15.83 5.43 11.19
C ASP A 375 17.32 5.72 11.31
N VAL A 376 17.94 5.99 10.15
CA VAL A 376 19.35 6.38 10.07
C VAL A 376 19.41 7.90 9.95
N TYR A 377 20.01 8.54 10.95
CA TYR A 377 20.40 9.94 10.84
C TYR A 377 21.65 10.02 9.99
N ALA A 378 21.64 10.87 8.96
CA ALA A 378 22.79 11.20 8.14
C ALA A 378 23.06 12.70 8.29
N GLY A 379 24.03 13.07 9.12
CA GLY A 379 24.32 14.47 9.42
C GLY A 379 25.59 14.65 10.26
N GLY A 380 26.16 15.86 10.23
CA GLY A 380 27.37 16.17 11.00
C GLY A 380 27.21 15.92 12.51
N LYS A 381 28.32 15.81 13.26
CA LYS A 381 28.30 15.53 14.71
C LYS A 381 27.25 16.41 15.42
N LYS A 382 26.29 15.76 16.08
CA LYS A 382 25.34 16.39 17.00
C LYS A 382 26.17 17.23 17.99
N PRO A 383 25.92 18.54 18.17
CA PRO A 383 26.59 19.26 19.24
C PRO A 383 26.30 18.55 20.56
N PRO A 384 27.29 18.37 21.44
CA PRO A 384 27.07 17.72 22.73
C PRO A 384 25.97 18.49 23.47
N SER A 385 25.03 17.71 24.00
CA SER A 385 23.86 18.15 24.78
C SER A 385 24.21 19.04 25.95
#